data_AF-A0A0V8GDW6-F1
#
_entry.id   AF-A0A0V8GDW6-F1
#
_cell.length_a   1.000
_cell.length_b   1.000
_cell.length_c   1.000
_cell.angle_alpha   90.00
_cell.angle_beta   90.00
_cell.angle_gamma   90.00
#
_symmetry.space_group_name_H-M   'P 1'
#
loop_
_entity.id
_entity.type
_entity.pdbx_description
1 polymer ?
#
loop_
_entity_poly.entity_id
_entity_poly.type
_entity_poly.pdbx_seq_one_letter_code
_entity_poly.pdbx_strand_id
1 'polypeptide(L)'
;MLPLLLLSLFVSTSTVSAYSYGDPGKEAFAEAYKQFEEQLDAKDYALAKETLAAYDKEFKLYFPEAKAKIDTALEQEDAEAAKQAYRVALRQNIERRLHFAEEQFEDFGQAKLLLAKARGTYDVLAPYVKESKDAQTSDDVYTAFDESLKALGNPGLFGVGKKASDEESFKENITMIEDTLTPLFVLPGEEKTGVFTEEDSFLGQTFGTDAIWKLIALGLVIVLIVIVVIGQWKKKRRS
;
A
#
# COMPACT_ATOMS: atom_id res chain seq x y z
N MET A 1 -41.78 49.15 -11.50
CA MET A 1 -40.32 49.13 -11.68
C MET A 1 -39.72 48.51 -10.43
N LEU A 2 -39.21 47.29 -10.52
CA LEU A 2 -38.79 46.46 -9.39
C LEU A 2 -37.25 46.36 -9.42
N PRO A 3 -36.48 46.88 -8.45
CA PRO A 3 -35.04 46.71 -8.46
C PRO A 3 -34.66 45.40 -7.74
N LEU A 4 -34.32 44.42 -8.57
CA LEU A 4 -33.17 43.53 -8.49
C LEU A 4 -32.50 43.34 -7.11
N LEU A 5 -32.77 42.19 -6.49
CA LEU A 5 -32.07 41.66 -5.33
C LEU A 5 -30.92 40.78 -5.85
N LEU A 6 -29.70 41.32 -5.89
CA LEU A 6 -28.47 40.58 -6.22
C LEU A 6 -28.05 39.77 -5.00
N LEU A 7 -28.42 38.49 -4.99
CA LEU A 7 -27.93 37.50 -4.04
C LEU A 7 -26.59 36.95 -4.57
N SER A 8 -25.48 37.43 -4.01
CA SER A 8 -24.13 36.94 -4.29
C SER A 8 -23.96 35.51 -3.75
N LEU A 9 -24.03 34.53 -4.64
CA LEU A 9 -23.63 33.14 -4.38
C LEU A 9 -22.10 33.07 -4.30
N PHE A 10 -21.55 33.04 -3.09
CA PHE A 10 -20.21 32.53 -2.85
C PHE A 10 -20.23 31.01 -3.06
N VAL A 11 -19.93 30.59 -4.28
CA VAL A 11 -19.66 29.18 -4.57
C VAL A 11 -18.23 28.92 -4.12
N SER A 12 -18.08 28.38 -2.91
CA SER A 12 -16.82 27.79 -2.47
C SER A 12 -16.48 26.66 -3.43
N THR A 13 -15.49 26.86 -4.29
CA THR A 13 -14.93 25.80 -5.12
C THR A 13 -14.13 24.89 -4.20
N SER A 14 -14.80 23.91 -3.58
CA SER A 14 -14.10 22.79 -2.98
C SER A 14 -13.28 22.14 -4.09
N THR A 15 -11.96 22.29 -4.03
CA THR A 15 -11.03 21.58 -4.89
C THR A 15 -11.14 20.10 -4.54
N VAL A 16 -12.10 19.42 -5.16
CA VAL A 16 -12.07 17.97 -5.26
C VAL A 16 -10.80 17.68 -6.04
N SER A 17 -9.74 17.28 -5.33
CA SER A 17 -8.54 16.73 -5.94
C SER A 17 -9.01 15.59 -6.83
N ALA A 18 -8.96 15.80 -8.14
CA ALA A 18 -9.22 14.76 -9.11
C ALA A 18 -8.12 13.71 -8.91
N TYR A 19 -8.38 12.74 -8.03
CA TYR A 19 -7.54 11.58 -7.86
C TYR A 19 -7.34 10.99 -9.25
N SER A 20 -6.09 10.92 -9.68
CA SER A 20 -5.69 10.44 -11.00
C SER A 20 -5.97 8.94 -11.09
N TYR A 21 -7.22 8.56 -11.37
CA TYR A 21 -7.64 7.17 -11.61
C TYR A 21 -7.00 6.54 -12.87
N GLY A 22 -6.18 7.29 -13.61
CA GLY A 22 -5.62 6.85 -14.90
C GLY A 22 -4.24 6.18 -14.83
N ASP A 23 -3.54 6.27 -13.70
CA ASP A 23 -2.20 5.67 -13.57
C ASP A 23 -2.27 4.48 -12.60
N PRO A 24 -2.23 3.23 -13.08
CA PRO A 24 -2.30 2.05 -12.23
C PRO A 24 -1.09 1.89 -11.30
N GLY A 25 0.01 2.62 -11.55
CA GLY A 25 1.17 2.69 -10.67
C GLY A 25 1.01 3.72 -9.54
N LYS A 26 0.16 4.75 -9.69
CA LYS A 26 -0.06 5.74 -8.62
C LYS A 26 -0.79 5.10 -7.45
N GLU A 27 -0.17 5.20 -6.29
CA GLU A 27 -0.62 4.51 -5.09
C GLU A 27 -1.02 5.53 -4.04
N ALA A 28 -2.31 5.52 -3.67
CA ALA A 28 -2.89 6.56 -2.83
C ALA A 28 -2.23 6.65 -1.44
N PHE A 29 -1.85 5.52 -0.85
CA PHE A 29 -1.18 5.49 0.45
C PHE A 29 0.22 6.10 0.38
N ALA A 30 0.96 5.89 -0.71
CA ALA A 30 2.24 6.52 -0.98
C ALA A 30 2.14 8.01 -1.33
N GLU A 31 1.13 8.41 -2.11
CA GLU A 31 0.91 9.82 -2.42
C GLU A 31 0.52 10.64 -1.18
N ALA A 32 -0.22 10.04 -0.24
CA ALA A 32 -0.56 10.67 1.04
C ALA A 32 0.68 11.02 1.89
N TYR A 33 1.77 10.27 1.74
CA TYR A 33 3.02 10.58 2.44
C TYR A 33 3.60 11.94 2.04
N LYS A 34 3.48 12.36 0.76
CA LYS A 34 3.97 13.68 0.32
C LYS A 34 3.24 14.81 1.04
N GLN A 35 1.92 14.70 1.15
CA GLN A 35 1.10 15.67 1.89
C GLN A 35 1.45 15.65 3.38
N PHE A 36 1.61 14.46 3.95
CA PHE A 36 2.01 14.29 5.35
C PHE A 36 3.37 14.95 5.63
N GLU A 37 4.37 14.75 4.76
CA GLU A 37 5.68 15.39 4.87
C GLU A 37 5.57 16.92 4.81
N GLU A 38 4.87 17.47 3.83
CA GLU A 38 4.65 18.91 3.68
C GLU A 38 3.98 19.52 4.93
N GLN A 39 3.01 18.82 5.51
CA GLN A 39 2.30 19.24 6.71
C GLN A 39 3.22 19.25 7.94
N LEU A 40 4.08 18.24 8.07
CA LEU A 40 5.08 18.19 9.15
C LEU A 40 6.14 19.27 9.00
N ASP A 41 6.58 19.58 7.77
CA ASP A 41 7.48 20.71 7.51
C ASP A 41 6.86 22.05 7.89
N ALA A 42 5.54 22.19 7.68
CA ALA A 42 4.75 23.33 8.13
C ALA A 42 4.41 23.30 9.64
N LYS A 43 4.80 22.26 10.37
CA LYS A 43 4.45 22.01 11.79
C LYS A 43 2.93 21.90 12.04
N ASP A 44 2.16 21.52 11.03
CA ASP A 44 0.72 21.29 11.14
C ASP A 44 0.43 19.83 11.51
N TYR A 45 0.71 19.48 12.76
CA TYR A 45 0.49 18.14 13.30
C TYR A 45 -0.99 17.73 13.34
N ALA A 46 -1.91 18.70 13.38
CA ALA A 46 -3.33 18.42 13.36
C ALA A 46 -3.76 17.93 11.98
N LEU A 47 -3.32 18.62 10.92
CA LEU A 47 -3.61 18.22 9.55
C LEU A 47 -2.88 16.92 9.18
N ALA A 48 -1.65 16.71 9.67
CA ALA A 48 -0.93 15.44 9.52
C ALA A 48 -1.72 14.24 10.10
N LYS A 49 -2.36 14.41 11.26
CA LYS A 49 -3.24 13.38 11.85
C LYS A 49 -4.48 13.13 11.00
N GLU A 50 -5.05 14.15 10.38
CA GLU A 50 -6.20 14.00 9.48
C GLU A 50 -5.82 13.21 8.22
N THR A 51 -4.67 13.52 7.61
CA THR A 51 -4.15 12.76 6.46
C THR A 51 -3.98 11.27 6.79
N LEU A 52 -3.43 10.95 7.96
CA LEU A 52 -3.28 9.55 8.39
C LEU A 52 -4.61 8.85 8.66
N ALA A 53 -5.62 9.55 9.17
CA ALA A 53 -6.91 8.97 9.49
C ALA A 53 -7.61 8.34 8.27
N ALA A 54 -7.36 8.88 7.07
CA ALA A 54 -7.88 8.33 5.82
C ALA A 54 -7.34 6.91 5.50
N TYR A 55 -6.19 6.53 6.08
CA TYR A 55 -5.51 5.25 5.87
C TYR A 55 -5.32 4.45 7.15
N ASP A 56 -6.04 4.79 8.22
CA ASP A 56 -5.92 4.14 9.53
C ASP A 56 -6.15 2.63 9.47
N LYS A 57 -7.05 2.19 8.58
CA LYS A 57 -7.31 0.76 8.36
C LYS A 57 -6.10 0.05 7.77
N GLU A 58 -5.50 0.59 6.72
CA GLU A 58 -4.31 0.06 6.06
C GLU A 58 -3.14 -0.01 7.05
N PHE A 59 -2.92 1.06 7.81
CA PHE A 59 -1.92 1.09 8.88
C PHE A 59 -2.15 0.00 9.92
N LYS A 60 -3.36 -0.10 10.48
CA LYS A 60 -3.65 -1.10 11.53
C LYS A 60 -3.56 -2.54 11.04
N LEU A 61 -3.92 -2.78 9.78
CA LEU A 61 -3.94 -4.13 9.22
C LEU A 61 -2.56 -4.60 8.78
N TYR A 62 -1.75 -3.70 8.21
CA TYR A 62 -0.50 -4.09 7.55
C TYR A 62 0.76 -3.50 8.20
N PHE A 63 0.67 -2.34 8.85
CA PHE A 63 1.83 -1.59 9.37
C PHE A 63 1.63 -1.09 10.82
N PRO A 64 1.19 -1.95 11.77
CA PRO A 64 0.77 -1.51 13.10
C PRO A 64 1.90 -0.89 13.92
N GLU A 65 3.13 -1.39 13.78
CA GLU A 65 4.29 -0.86 14.51
C GLU A 65 4.71 0.52 14.00
N ALA A 66 4.78 0.70 12.68
CA ALA A 66 4.99 2.00 12.07
C ALA A 66 3.90 3.00 12.51
N LYS A 67 2.62 2.57 12.55
CA LYS A 67 1.53 3.42 13.03
C LYS A 67 1.75 3.88 14.48
N ALA A 68 2.15 2.97 15.38
CA ALA A 68 2.42 3.31 16.77
C ALA A 68 3.59 4.30 16.91
N LYS A 69 4.64 4.16 16.10
CA LYS A 69 5.78 5.09 16.08
C LYS A 69 5.39 6.45 15.51
N ILE A 70 4.59 6.49 14.45
CA ILE A 70 4.02 7.72 13.91
C ILE A 70 3.18 8.44 14.98
N ASP A 71 2.27 7.73 15.65
CA ASP A 71 1.41 8.33 16.67
C ASP A 71 2.23 8.92 17.83
N THR A 72 3.22 8.17 18.32
CA THR A 72 4.14 8.64 19.38
C THR A 72 4.90 9.89 18.93
N ALA A 73 5.43 9.90 17.71
CA ALA A 73 6.18 11.03 17.18
C ALA A 73 5.30 12.27 16.99
N LEU A 74 4.04 12.11 16.55
CA LEU A 74 3.08 13.19 16.42
C LEU A 74 2.60 13.74 17.77
N GLU A 75 2.60 12.94 18.83
CA GLU A 75 2.35 13.41 20.21
C GLU A 75 3.52 14.21 20.77
N GLN A 76 4.74 13.86 20.36
CA GLN A 76 5.99 14.51 20.78
C GLN A 76 6.38 15.69 19.88
N GLU A 77 5.60 15.97 18.83
CA GLU A 77 5.94 16.94 17.78
C GLU A 77 7.33 16.68 17.16
N ASP A 78 7.68 15.41 16.98
CA ASP A 78 8.91 14.97 16.31
C ASP A 78 8.62 14.65 14.84
N ALA A 79 8.76 15.67 13.99
CA ALA A 79 8.51 15.57 12.55
C ALA A 79 9.38 14.50 11.87
N GLU A 80 10.67 14.39 12.23
CA GLU A 80 11.59 13.47 11.55
C GLU A 80 11.31 12.01 11.95
N ALA A 81 11.03 11.74 13.22
CA ALA A 81 10.61 10.41 13.65
C ALA A 81 9.28 9.99 12.98
N ALA A 82 8.33 10.92 12.85
CA ALA A 82 7.06 10.66 12.19
C ALA A 82 7.22 10.36 10.69
N LYS A 83 8.02 11.17 9.97
CA LYS A 83 8.35 10.94 8.55
C LYS A 83 9.06 9.60 8.36
N GLN A 84 10.06 9.31 9.18
CA GLN A 84 10.82 8.06 9.09
C GLN A 84 9.90 6.85 9.30
N ALA A 85 9.06 6.86 10.33
CA ALA A 85 8.13 5.76 10.59
C ALA A 85 7.13 5.55 9.42
N TYR A 86 6.67 6.60 8.75
CA TYR A 86 5.87 6.44 7.53
C TYR A 86 6.71 5.87 6.39
N ARG A 87 7.94 6.34 6.14
CA ARG A 87 8.83 5.75 5.12
C ARG A 87 9.05 4.25 5.35
N VAL A 88 9.10 3.80 6.61
CA VAL A 88 9.10 2.35 6.94
C VAL A 88 7.82 1.67 6.47
N ALA A 89 6.64 2.24 6.72
CA ALA A 89 5.39 1.69 6.23
C ALA A 89 5.32 1.64 4.69
N LEU A 90 5.90 2.63 3.99
CA LEU A 90 6.02 2.59 2.53
C LEU A 90 6.91 1.43 2.06
N ARG A 91 8.05 1.21 2.69
CA ARG A 91 8.93 0.07 2.43
C ARG A 91 8.19 -1.26 2.68
N GLN A 92 7.51 -1.43 3.80
CA GLN A 92 6.71 -2.64 4.10
C GLN A 92 5.59 -2.85 3.07
N ASN A 93 5.06 -1.76 2.52
CA ASN A 93 4.03 -1.82 1.49
C ASN A 93 4.59 -2.25 0.13
N ILE A 94 5.87 -1.96 -0.17
CA ILE A 94 6.61 -2.51 -1.31
C ILE A 94 6.81 -4.02 -1.10
N GLU A 95 7.44 -4.44 -0.01
CA GLU A 95 7.72 -5.84 0.35
C GLU A 95 6.47 -6.71 0.23
N ARG A 96 5.39 -6.30 0.90
CA ARG A 96 4.10 -7.00 0.85
C ARG A 96 3.57 -7.18 -0.58
N ARG A 97 3.76 -6.19 -1.46
CA ARG A 97 3.29 -6.29 -2.84
C ARG A 97 4.20 -7.15 -3.70
N LEU A 98 5.51 -7.11 -3.48
CA LEU A 98 6.46 -7.98 -4.17
C LEU A 98 6.20 -9.44 -3.80
N HIS A 99 6.03 -9.73 -2.51
CA HIS A 99 5.61 -11.04 -2.03
C HIS A 99 4.31 -11.53 -2.71
N PHE A 100 3.25 -10.72 -2.73
CA PHE A 100 2.01 -11.13 -3.40
C PHE A 100 2.16 -11.23 -4.94
N ALA A 101 3.08 -10.48 -5.55
CA ALA A 101 3.36 -10.59 -6.98
C ALA A 101 4.07 -11.92 -7.30
N GLU A 102 4.94 -12.38 -6.40
CA GLU A 102 5.56 -13.71 -6.46
C GLU A 102 4.52 -14.83 -6.26
N GLU A 103 3.66 -14.73 -5.24
CA GLU A 103 2.60 -15.74 -5.02
C GLU A 103 1.63 -15.84 -6.21
N GLN A 104 1.44 -14.73 -6.93
CA GLN A 104 0.54 -14.62 -8.08
C GLN A 104 1.29 -14.63 -9.41
N PHE A 105 2.53 -15.12 -9.45
CA PHE A 105 3.41 -15.05 -10.62
C PHE A 105 2.76 -15.58 -11.91
N GLU A 106 1.97 -16.66 -11.81
CA GLU A 106 1.25 -17.27 -12.94
C GLU A 106 0.10 -16.40 -13.48
N ASP A 107 -0.45 -15.48 -12.67
CA ASP A 107 -1.40 -14.47 -13.12
C ASP A 107 -0.65 -13.20 -13.50
N PHE A 108 -0.20 -13.16 -14.77
CA PHE A 108 0.50 -12.01 -15.35
C PHE A 108 -0.20 -10.67 -15.07
N GLY A 109 -1.54 -10.62 -15.12
CA GLY A 109 -2.29 -9.39 -14.92
C GLY A 109 -2.17 -8.88 -13.48
N GLN A 110 -2.33 -9.78 -12.51
CA GLN A 110 -2.25 -9.43 -11.09
C GLN A 110 -0.81 -9.16 -10.64
N ALA A 111 0.14 -10.04 -10.97
CA ALA A 111 1.55 -9.84 -10.62
C ALA A 111 2.11 -8.53 -11.20
N LYS A 112 1.78 -8.22 -12.47
CA LYS A 112 2.16 -6.95 -13.09
C LYS A 112 1.57 -5.74 -12.38
N LEU A 113 0.31 -5.81 -11.96
CA LEU A 113 -0.35 -4.71 -11.25
C LEU A 113 0.30 -4.48 -9.88
N LEU A 114 0.59 -5.55 -9.14
CA LEU A 114 1.26 -5.48 -7.84
C LEU A 114 2.66 -4.90 -7.97
N LEU A 115 3.43 -5.35 -8.95
CA LEU A 115 4.76 -4.83 -9.26
C LEU A 115 4.70 -3.34 -9.63
N ALA A 116 3.74 -2.92 -10.46
CA ALA A 116 3.56 -1.52 -10.82
C ALA A 116 3.23 -0.64 -9.60
N LYS A 117 2.40 -1.12 -8.68
CA LYS A 117 2.09 -0.40 -7.43
C LYS A 117 3.27 -0.35 -6.48
N ALA A 118 4.05 -1.42 -6.37
CA ALA A 118 5.29 -1.43 -5.60
C ALA A 118 6.30 -0.40 -6.15
N ARG A 119 6.48 -0.37 -7.47
CA ARG A 119 7.31 0.62 -8.16
C ARG A 119 6.81 2.06 -7.93
N GLY A 120 5.50 2.28 -7.98
CA GLY A 120 4.92 3.60 -7.69
C GLY A 120 5.08 4.05 -6.25
N THR A 121 5.04 3.12 -5.28
CA THR A 121 5.46 3.43 -3.90
C THR A 121 6.96 3.74 -3.82
N TYR A 122 7.79 3.03 -4.58
CA TYR A 122 9.22 3.34 -4.66
C TYR A 122 9.51 4.72 -5.26
N ASP A 123 8.73 5.21 -6.22
CA ASP A 123 8.87 6.58 -6.75
C ASP A 123 8.83 7.65 -5.65
N VAL A 124 8.09 7.38 -4.56
CA VAL A 124 8.03 8.24 -3.37
C VAL A 124 9.26 8.07 -2.48
N LEU A 125 9.82 6.86 -2.37
CA LEU A 125 11.01 6.58 -1.56
C LEU A 125 12.34 6.92 -2.24
N ALA A 126 12.37 6.97 -3.56
CA ALA A 126 13.58 7.14 -4.35
C ALA A 126 14.43 8.37 -3.94
N PRO A 127 13.86 9.57 -3.67
CA PRO A 127 14.65 10.70 -3.19
C PRO A 127 15.47 10.40 -1.92
N TYR A 128 14.89 9.66 -0.97
CA TYR A 128 15.56 9.32 0.30
C TYR A 128 16.60 8.22 0.13
N VAL A 129 16.44 7.32 -0.84
CA VAL A 129 17.51 6.38 -1.22
C VAL A 129 18.69 7.14 -1.80
N LYS A 130 18.44 8.12 -2.69
CA LYS A 130 19.50 8.96 -3.27
C LYS A 130 20.24 9.77 -2.21
N GLU A 131 19.52 10.28 -1.22
CA GLU A 131 20.09 11.01 -0.10
C GLU A 131 20.90 10.11 0.84
N SER A 132 20.38 8.92 1.17
CA SER A 132 20.99 8.01 2.15
C SER A 132 22.16 7.20 1.59
N LYS A 133 22.20 7.01 0.26
CA LYS A 133 23.20 6.22 -0.46
C LYS A 133 23.78 7.03 -1.61
N ASP A 134 23.19 6.91 -2.78
CA ASP A 134 23.55 7.62 -4.01
C ASP A 134 22.51 7.41 -5.11
N ALA A 135 22.67 8.14 -6.22
CA ALA A 135 21.81 8.02 -7.39
C ALA A 135 21.87 6.61 -8.03
N GLN A 136 23.05 5.99 -8.06
CA GLN A 136 23.24 4.68 -8.68
C GLN A 136 22.42 3.60 -7.97
N THR A 137 22.45 3.57 -6.64
CA THR A 137 21.65 2.64 -5.82
C THR A 137 20.16 2.80 -6.13
N SER A 138 19.70 4.04 -6.32
CA SER A 138 18.30 4.27 -6.69
C SER A 138 17.97 3.80 -8.10
N ASP A 139 18.87 4.01 -9.05
CA ASP A 139 18.71 3.56 -10.44
C ASP A 139 18.78 2.03 -10.54
N ASP A 140 19.56 1.37 -9.68
CA ASP A 140 19.64 -0.09 -9.59
C ASP A 140 18.31 -0.69 -9.11
N VAL A 141 17.63 -0.06 -8.13
CA VAL A 141 16.29 -0.50 -7.69
C VAL A 141 15.26 -0.35 -8.82
N TYR A 142 15.30 0.75 -9.58
CA TYR A 142 14.45 0.91 -10.77
C TYR A 142 14.73 -0.17 -11.81
N THR A 143 16.01 -0.48 -12.03
CA THR A 143 16.42 -1.54 -12.95
C THR A 143 15.87 -2.89 -12.49
N ALA A 144 15.95 -3.21 -11.20
CA ALA A 144 15.38 -4.44 -10.66
C ALA A 144 13.86 -4.53 -10.86
N PHE A 145 13.10 -3.44 -10.68
CA PHE A 145 11.68 -3.41 -11.02
C PHE A 145 11.42 -3.70 -12.52
N ASP A 146 12.24 -3.12 -13.39
CA ASP A 146 12.12 -3.31 -14.84
C ASP A 146 12.50 -4.74 -15.27
N GLU A 147 13.50 -5.34 -14.62
CA GLU A 147 13.89 -6.73 -14.84
C GLU A 147 12.86 -7.71 -14.25
N SER A 148 12.29 -7.46 -13.07
CA SER A 148 11.13 -8.22 -12.56
C SER A 148 9.97 -8.18 -13.55
N LEU A 149 9.66 -7.03 -14.15
CA LEU A 149 8.59 -6.92 -15.14
C LEU A 149 8.89 -7.71 -16.41
N LYS A 150 10.15 -7.74 -16.85
CA LYS A 150 10.57 -8.58 -17.99
C LYS A 150 10.48 -10.07 -17.65
N ALA A 151 10.87 -10.45 -16.43
CA ALA A 151 10.86 -11.81 -15.92
C ALA A 151 9.43 -12.37 -15.78
N LEU A 152 8.41 -11.53 -15.50
CA LEU A 152 7.00 -11.94 -15.60
C LEU A 152 6.59 -12.41 -17.02
N GLY A 153 7.39 -12.09 -18.03
CA GLY A 153 7.11 -12.44 -19.42
C GLY A 153 5.97 -11.59 -20.01
N ASN A 154 5.26 -12.16 -20.98
CA ASN A 154 4.09 -11.53 -21.58
C ASN A 154 3.24 -12.64 -22.23
N PRO A 155 1.97 -12.86 -21.84
CA PRO A 155 1.13 -13.87 -22.48
C PRO A 155 0.82 -13.55 -23.96
N GLY A 156 0.92 -12.28 -24.37
CA GLY A 156 0.59 -11.82 -25.71
C GLY A 156 -0.92 -11.78 -25.96
N LEU A 157 -1.34 -10.99 -26.95
CA LEU A 157 -2.75 -10.94 -27.36
C LEU A 157 -3.03 -12.15 -28.26
N PHE A 158 -3.81 -13.12 -27.77
CA PHE A 158 -4.02 -14.40 -28.44
C PHE A 158 -2.70 -15.15 -28.76
N GLY A 159 -1.67 -14.97 -27.93
CA GLY A 159 -0.34 -15.56 -28.11
C GLY A 159 0.59 -14.79 -29.05
N VAL A 160 0.11 -13.74 -29.74
CA VAL A 160 0.98 -12.86 -30.52
C VAL A 160 1.80 -11.97 -29.57
N GLY A 161 3.12 -11.99 -29.73
CA GLY A 161 4.04 -11.24 -28.86
C GLY A 161 4.32 -11.93 -27.51
N LYS A 162 4.03 -13.22 -27.40
CA LYS A 162 4.30 -14.00 -26.17
C LYS A 162 5.79 -13.96 -25.83
N LYS A 163 6.10 -13.71 -24.56
CA LYS A 163 7.42 -13.89 -23.94
C LYS A 163 7.28 -14.90 -22.80
N ALA A 164 8.22 -15.82 -22.70
CA ALA A 164 8.28 -16.74 -21.58
C ALA A 164 8.51 -15.97 -20.27
N SER A 165 7.88 -16.45 -19.20
CA SER A 165 8.20 -16.03 -17.85
C SER A 165 9.47 -16.73 -17.36
N ASP A 166 10.14 -16.12 -16.40
CA ASP A 166 11.33 -16.59 -15.71
C ASP A 166 11.15 -16.31 -14.21
N GLU A 167 10.69 -17.31 -13.48
CA GLU A 167 10.37 -17.19 -12.06
C GLU A 167 11.63 -16.99 -11.21
N GLU A 168 12.75 -17.60 -11.58
CA GLU A 168 14.02 -17.48 -10.86
C GLU A 168 14.54 -16.05 -10.96
N SER A 169 14.63 -15.50 -12.17
CA SER A 169 15.01 -14.10 -12.38
C SER A 169 14.05 -13.14 -11.66
N PHE A 170 12.75 -13.45 -11.62
CA PHE A 170 11.79 -12.62 -10.89
C PHE A 170 12.10 -12.55 -9.40
N LYS A 171 12.33 -13.71 -8.76
CA LYS A 171 12.66 -13.83 -7.33
C LYS A 171 13.97 -13.13 -6.99
N GLU A 172 15.00 -13.31 -7.81
CA GLU A 172 16.29 -12.63 -7.63
C GLU A 172 16.14 -11.11 -7.64
N ASN A 173 15.38 -10.57 -8.60
CA ASN A 173 15.18 -9.14 -8.72
C ASN A 173 14.35 -8.55 -7.57
N ILE A 174 13.27 -9.21 -7.12
CA ILE A 174 12.50 -8.70 -5.98
C ILE A 174 13.29 -8.79 -4.67
N THR A 175 14.08 -9.85 -4.48
CA THR A 175 14.98 -9.98 -3.31
C THR A 175 16.01 -8.85 -3.30
N MET A 176 16.59 -8.51 -4.45
CA MET A 176 17.52 -7.38 -4.57
C MET A 176 16.88 -6.05 -4.17
N ILE A 177 15.61 -5.82 -4.55
CA ILE A 177 14.86 -4.62 -4.13
C ILE A 177 14.71 -4.61 -2.61
N GLU A 178 14.29 -5.72 -2.01
CA GLU A 178 14.07 -5.83 -0.57
C GLU A 178 15.38 -5.66 0.22
N ASP A 179 16.45 -6.34 -0.18
CA ASP A 179 17.78 -6.24 0.44
C ASP A 179 18.35 -4.82 0.35
N THR A 180 18.03 -4.10 -0.71
CA THR A 180 18.48 -2.71 -0.90
C THR A 180 17.69 -1.74 -0.01
N LEU A 181 16.37 -1.87 0.06
CA LEU A 181 15.50 -0.90 0.73
C LEU A 181 15.42 -1.13 2.25
N THR A 182 15.39 -2.38 2.69
CA THR A 182 15.23 -2.76 4.09
C THR A 182 16.20 -2.07 5.06
N PRO A 183 17.53 -2.06 4.81
CA PRO A 183 18.48 -1.43 5.73
C PRO A 183 18.44 0.11 5.72
N LEU A 184 17.71 0.73 4.80
CA LEU A 184 17.58 2.19 4.68
C LEU A 184 16.39 2.74 5.47
N PHE A 185 15.33 1.96 5.60
CA PHE A 185 14.07 2.40 6.22
C PHE A 185 13.75 1.55 7.44
N VAL A 186 14.42 1.87 8.55
CA VAL A 186 14.27 1.22 9.86
C VAL A 186 13.43 2.10 10.78
N LEU A 187 12.68 1.48 11.69
CA LEU A 187 11.84 2.21 12.64
C LEU A 187 12.69 3.13 13.53
N PRO A 188 12.18 4.31 13.91
CA PRO A 188 12.87 5.18 14.85
C PRO A 188 13.17 4.47 16.18
N GLY A 189 14.45 4.49 16.57
CA GLY A 189 14.94 3.89 17.81
C GLY A 189 15.26 2.41 17.73
N GLU A 190 15.25 1.79 16.54
CA GLU A 190 15.67 0.41 16.31
C GLU A 190 16.99 0.36 15.53
N GLU A 191 17.84 -0.62 15.84
CA GLU A 191 19.00 -0.95 15.00
C GLU A 191 18.55 -1.73 13.76
N LYS A 192 19.36 -1.70 12.69
CA LYS A 192 19.05 -2.29 11.38
C LYS A 192 18.74 -3.79 11.47
N THR A 193 17.48 -4.14 11.67
CA THR A 193 17.01 -5.52 11.53
C THR A 193 16.14 -5.60 10.29
N GLY A 194 16.54 -6.45 9.35
CA GLY A 194 15.72 -6.77 8.20
C GLY A 194 14.51 -7.56 8.65
N VAL A 195 13.34 -6.95 8.56
CA VAL A 195 12.06 -7.57 8.95
C VAL A 195 11.41 -8.13 7.71
N PHE A 196 11.87 -9.31 7.32
CA PHE A 196 11.05 -10.37 6.73
C PHE A 196 11.82 -11.69 6.85
N THR A 197 11.91 -12.23 8.06
CA THR A 197 12.07 -13.68 8.20
C THR A 197 10.67 -14.28 8.06
N GLU A 198 10.54 -15.51 7.54
CA GLU A 198 9.22 -16.17 7.38
C GLU A 198 8.42 -16.27 8.70
N GLU A 199 9.08 -16.06 9.84
CA GLU A 199 8.51 -16.02 11.18
C GLU A 199 7.78 -14.69 11.51
N ASP A 200 8.08 -13.59 10.81
CA ASP A 200 7.39 -12.29 10.93
C ASP A 200 6.18 -12.15 10.00
N SER A 201 5.73 -13.27 9.42
CA SER A 201 4.36 -13.39 8.95
C SER A 201 3.43 -13.04 10.13
N PHE A 202 2.73 -11.90 10.00
CA PHE A 202 1.87 -11.27 11.02
C PHE A 202 0.80 -12.19 11.66
N LEU A 203 0.68 -13.45 11.23
CA LEU A 203 0.08 -14.55 11.96
C LEU A 203 0.94 -15.78 11.70
N GLY A 204 1.40 -16.48 12.73
CA GLY A 204 2.01 -17.82 12.65
C GLY A 204 1.02 -18.89 12.16
N GLN A 205 0.49 -18.69 10.97
CA GLN A 205 -0.43 -19.54 10.25
C GLN A 205 -0.11 -19.34 8.78
N THR A 206 0.52 -20.36 8.18
CA THR A 206 0.67 -20.52 6.74
C THR A 206 -0.59 -20.02 6.03
N PHE A 207 -0.50 -18.85 5.39
CA PHE A 207 -1.53 -18.32 4.52
C PHE A 207 -1.47 -19.06 3.17
N GLY A 208 -1.68 -20.37 3.23
CA GLY A 208 -2.14 -21.09 2.05
C GLY A 208 -3.48 -20.50 1.62
N THR A 209 -3.62 -20.20 0.34
CA THR A 209 -4.79 -19.65 -0.34
C THR A 209 -6.11 -20.28 0.16
N ASP A 210 -6.08 -21.56 0.54
CA ASP A 210 -7.18 -22.31 1.16
C ASP A 210 -7.75 -21.72 2.46
N ALA A 211 -6.94 -21.17 3.36
CA ALA A 211 -7.38 -20.75 4.68
C ALA A 211 -8.24 -19.47 4.62
N ILE A 212 -7.83 -18.51 3.79
CA ILE A 212 -8.58 -17.25 3.57
C ILE A 212 -9.89 -17.55 2.85
N TRP A 213 -9.86 -18.37 1.78
CA TRP A 213 -11.08 -18.77 1.09
C TRP A 213 -12.03 -19.58 1.99
N LYS A 214 -11.51 -20.40 2.91
CA LYS A 214 -12.32 -21.11 3.92
C LYS A 214 -12.94 -20.17 4.95
N LEU A 215 -12.22 -19.15 5.43
CA LEU A 215 -12.77 -18.15 6.35
C LEU A 215 -13.84 -17.27 5.69
N ILE A 216 -13.60 -16.85 4.44
CA ILE A 216 -14.59 -16.13 3.63
C ILE A 216 -15.82 -17.01 3.38
N ALA A 217 -15.62 -18.28 3.01
CA ALA A 217 -16.72 -19.22 2.81
C ALA A 217 -17.51 -19.48 4.10
N LEU A 218 -16.83 -19.63 5.24
CA LEU A 218 -17.46 -19.80 6.55
C LEU A 218 -18.30 -18.57 6.94
N GLY A 219 -17.76 -17.36 6.73
CA GLY A 219 -18.49 -16.11 6.94
C GLY A 219 -19.75 -16.02 6.09
N LEU A 220 -19.66 -16.38 4.80
CA LEU A 220 -20.81 -16.42 3.89
C LEU A 220 -21.88 -17.43 4.34
N VAL A 221 -21.48 -18.61 4.81
CA VAL A 221 -22.42 -19.62 5.34
C VAL A 221 -23.13 -19.12 6.59
N ILE A 222 -22.43 -18.47 7.52
CA ILE A 222 -23.03 -17.90 8.74
C ILE A 222 -24.05 -16.80 8.38
N VAL A 223 -23.70 -15.91 7.44
CA VAL A 223 -24.63 -14.87 6.95
C VAL A 223 -25.88 -15.50 6.34
N LEU A 224 -25.73 -16.57 5.56
CA LEU A 224 -26.84 -17.29 4.93
C LEU A 224 -27.75 -17.95 5.99
N ILE A 225 -27.16 -18.56 7.02
CA ILE A 225 -27.91 -19.12 8.16
C ILE A 225 -28.69 -18.02 8.89
N VAL A 226 -28.07 -16.87 9.16
CA VAL A 226 -28.72 -15.73 9.82
C VAL A 226 -29.91 -15.22 8.99
N ILE A 227 -29.75 -15.10 7.66
CA ILE A 227 -30.84 -14.71 6.75
C ILE A 227 -32.00 -15.71 6.80
N VAL A 228 -31.70 -17.01 6.79
CA VAL A 228 -32.73 -18.07 6.86
C VAL A 228 -33.45 -18.05 8.20
N VAL A 229 -32.72 -17.91 9.31
CA VAL A 229 -33.30 -17.84 10.67
C VAL A 229 -34.20 -16.61 10.83
N ILE A 230 -33.75 -15.44 10.38
CA ILE A 230 -34.56 -14.20 10.39
C ILE A 230 -35.80 -14.37 9.50
N GLY A 231 -35.66 -15.00 8.33
CA GLY A 231 -36.77 -15.29 7.42
C GLY A 231 -37.83 -16.21 8.04
N GLN A 232 -37.40 -17.28 8.71
CA GLN A 232 -38.29 -18.20 9.41
C GLN A 232 -38.98 -17.55 10.62
N TRP A 233 -38.26 -16.73 11.38
CA TRP A 233 -38.84 -15.94 12.49
C TRP A 233 -39.90 -14.95 12.00
N LYS A 234 -39.66 -14.25 10.89
CA LYS A 234 -40.66 -13.34 10.29
C LYS A 234 -41.89 -14.09 9.77
N LYS A 235 -41.74 -15.31 9.23
CA LYS A 235 -42.86 -16.14 8.77
C LYS A 235 -43.72 -16.66 9.94
N LYS A 236 -43.09 -17.03 11.06
CA LYS A 236 -43.76 -17.52 12.27
C LYS A 236 -44.50 -16.42 13.06
N ARG A 237 -44.11 -15.15 12.88
CA ARG A 237 -44.83 -13.98 13.44
C ARG A 237 -45.96 -13.44 12.55
N ARG A 238 -46.09 -13.96 11.32
CA ARG A 238 -47.15 -13.59 10.35
C ARG A 238 -48.20 -14.70 10.15
N SER A 239 -48.07 -15.80 10.89
CA SER A 239 -49.07 -16.85 11.06
C SER A 239 -49.58 -16.82 12.50
#